data_AF-A0A1G2FJS4-F1
#
_entry.id   AF-A0A1G2FJS4-F1
#
_cell.length_a   1.000
_cell.length_b   1.000
_cell.length_c   1.000
_cell.angle_alpha   90.00
_cell.angle_beta   90.00
_cell.angle_gamma   90.00
#
_symmetry.space_group_name_H-M   'P 1'
#
loop_
_entity.id
_entity.type
_entity.pdbx_description
1 polymer ?
#
loop_
_entity_poly.entity_id
_entity_poly.type
_entity_poly.pdbx_seq_one_letter_code
_entity_poly.pdbx_strand_id
1 'polypeptide(L)'
;MVYLFRKTSTFVKNRQINSWLIFFLLVYIIFVIKLITIQEINNSVFFAVYSLAVSFYILSRFAIAYFYEPESAKFGKNYQPSVSFAVPSKNEEKNIRETILKIAQTDYPKDKFDIIAVNDGSTDNTLGEMRKAKKIAMGGGRKS
;
A
#
# COMPACT_ATOMS: atom_id res chain seq x y z
N MET A 1 -0.79 -11.42 18.45
CA MET A 1 -1.08 -10.09 17.86
C MET A 1 -1.83 -10.20 16.52
N VAL A 2 -1.27 -10.85 15.49
CA VAL A 2 -1.85 -10.92 14.12
C VAL A 2 -3.21 -11.68 14.05
N TYR A 3 -3.39 -12.70 14.89
CA TYR A 3 -4.62 -13.50 14.91
C TYR A 3 -5.84 -12.71 15.43
N LEU A 4 -5.64 -11.86 16.45
CA LEU A 4 -6.68 -10.98 16.98
C LEU A 4 -7.11 -9.94 15.94
N PHE A 5 -6.16 -9.41 15.16
CA PHE A 5 -6.44 -8.41 14.12
C PHE A 5 -7.21 -9.01 12.93
N ARG A 6 -6.92 -10.27 12.54
CA ARG A 6 -7.73 -10.99 11.54
C ARG A 6 -9.14 -11.30 12.03
N LYS A 7 -9.29 -11.65 13.32
CA LYS A 7 -10.60 -11.98 13.91
C LYS A 7 -11.50 -10.75 14.06
N THR A 8 -10.94 -9.58 14.39
CA THR A 8 -11.72 -8.32 14.44
C THR A 8 -12.12 -7.86 13.04
N SER A 9 -11.22 -8.02 12.05
CA SER A 9 -11.51 -7.70 10.65
C SER A 9 -12.64 -8.57 10.06
N THR A 10 -12.65 -9.87 10.34
CA THR A 10 -13.76 -10.75 9.92
C THR A 10 -15.04 -10.51 10.70
N PHE A 11 -14.96 -10.07 11.95
CA PHE A 11 -16.12 -9.71 12.78
C PHE A 11 -16.85 -8.46 12.26
N VAL A 12 -16.11 -7.43 11.83
CA VAL A 12 -16.68 -6.21 11.22
C VAL A 12 -17.28 -6.50 9.84
N LYS A 13 -16.72 -7.45 9.08
CA LYS A 13 -17.22 -7.82 7.74
C LYS A 13 -18.54 -8.64 7.79
N ASN A 14 -18.79 -9.38 8.88
CA ASN A 14 -19.94 -10.28 8.99
C ASN A 14 -21.19 -9.66 9.60
N ARG A 15 -21.05 -8.53 10.31
CA ARG A 15 -22.19 -7.64 10.60
C ARG A 15 -22.21 -6.57 9.52
N GLN A 16 -23.34 -6.42 8.85
CA GLN A 16 -23.69 -5.34 7.91
C GLN A 16 -23.68 -3.95 8.59
N ILE A 17 -22.63 -3.60 9.33
CA ILE A 17 -22.48 -2.28 9.94
C ILE A 17 -22.17 -1.35 8.78
N ASN A 18 -23.18 -0.58 8.38
CA ASN A 18 -23.07 0.43 7.35
C ASN A 18 -21.90 1.35 7.71
N SER A 19 -20.85 1.36 6.89
CA SER A 19 -19.68 2.23 7.10
C SER A 19 -20.09 3.71 7.22
N TRP A 20 -21.21 4.07 6.61
CA TRP A 20 -21.89 5.36 6.76
C TRP A 20 -22.34 5.67 8.19
N LEU A 21 -22.88 4.70 8.93
CA LEU A 21 -23.29 4.91 10.32
C LEU A 21 -22.09 5.23 11.22
N ILE A 22 -20.97 4.53 11.03
CA ILE A 22 -19.72 4.79 11.76
C ILE A 22 -19.20 6.19 11.40
N PHE A 23 -19.20 6.55 10.12
CA PHE A 23 -18.78 7.86 9.65
C PHE A 23 -19.60 8.99 10.30
N PHE A 24 -20.93 8.91 10.27
CA PHE A 24 -21.79 9.92 10.89
C PHE A 24 -21.66 9.97 12.42
N LEU A 25 -21.46 8.83 13.08
CA LEU A 25 -21.20 8.77 14.52
C LEU A 25 -19.89 9.50 14.88
N LEU A 26 -18.83 9.31 14.11
CA LEU A 26 -17.56 10.01 14.32
C LEU A 26 -17.69 11.52 14.12
N VAL A 27 -18.40 11.96 13.07
CA VAL A 27 -18.69 13.38 12.82
C VAL A 27 -19.49 13.98 13.97
N TYR A 28 -20.50 13.27 14.48
CA TYR A 28 -21.31 13.69 15.63
C TYR A 28 -20.46 13.83 16.91
N ILE A 29 -19.59 12.86 17.21
CA ILE A 29 -18.69 12.92 18.37
C ILE A 29 -17.76 14.14 18.28
N ILE A 30 -17.16 14.39 17.10
CA ILE A 30 -16.31 15.56 16.87
C ILE A 30 -17.09 16.86 17.10
N PHE A 31 -18.34 16.93 16.62
CA PHE A 31 -19.20 18.09 16.80
C PHE A 31 -19.53 18.34 18.28
N VAL A 32 -19.87 17.30 19.05
CA VAL A 32 -20.14 17.42 20.49
C VAL A 32 -18.90 17.90 21.25
N ILE A 33 -17.71 17.35 20.95
CA ILE A 33 -16.45 17.80 21.54
C ILE A 33 -16.21 19.28 21.24
N LYS A 34 -16.53 19.74 20.02
CA LYS A 34 -16.43 21.15 19.64
C LYS A 34 -17.38 22.04 20.43
N LEU A 35 -18.62 21.62 20.63
CA LEU A 35 -19.59 22.38 21.43
C LEU A 35 -19.12 22.54 22.89
N ILE A 36 -18.60 21.48 23.49
CA ILE A 36 -18.04 21.53 24.86
C ILE A 36 -16.81 22.44 24.90
N THR A 37 -15.93 22.37 23.89
CA THR A 37 -14.71 23.19 23.81
C THR A 37 -15.00 24.68 23.64
N ILE A 38 -16.08 25.04 22.93
CA ILE A 38 -16.50 26.45 22.75
C ILE A 38 -16.90 27.09 24.09
N GLN A 39 -17.42 26.31 25.04
CA GLN A 39 -17.75 26.83 26.37
C GLN A 39 -16.51 27.19 27.20
N GLU A 40 -15.35 26.61 26.86
CA GLU A 40 -14.05 26.83 27.49
C GLU A 40 -13.18 27.88 26.77
N ILE A 41 -13.69 28.52 25.71
CA ILE A 41 -12.95 29.52 24.90
C ILE A 41 -12.37 30.66 25.73
N ASN A 42 -13.06 31.05 26.80
CA ASN A 42 -12.64 32.15 27.66
C ASN A 42 -11.35 31.87 28.44
N ASN A 43 -10.98 30.60 28.61
CA ASN A 43 -9.80 30.19 29.39
C ASN A 43 -8.51 30.19 28.56
N SER A 44 -8.58 29.91 27.24
CA SER A 44 -7.40 29.98 26.37
C SER A 44 -7.76 30.02 24.89
N VAL A 45 -7.60 31.20 24.30
CA VAL A 45 -7.75 31.44 22.86
C VAL A 45 -6.83 30.55 22.02
N PHE A 46 -5.63 30.22 22.53
CA PHE A 46 -4.68 29.35 21.84
C PHE A 46 -5.25 27.94 21.60
N PHE A 47 -5.83 27.31 22.63
CA PHE A 47 -6.43 25.98 22.49
C PHE A 47 -7.64 25.98 21.56
N ALA A 48 -8.43 27.06 21.57
CA ALA A 48 -9.56 27.22 20.65
C ALA A 48 -9.10 27.25 19.19
N VAL A 49 -8.11 28.08 18.86
CA VAL A 49 -7.54 28.20 17.51
C VAL A 49 -6.87 26.89 17.08
N TYR A 50 -6.06 26.28 17.94
CA TYR A 50 -5.40 25.00 17.66
C TYR A 50 -6.42 23.91 17.36
N SER A 51 -7.44 23.76 18.21
CA SER A 51 -8.47 22.74 17.99
C SER A 51 -9.22 22.99 16.68
N LEU A 52 -9.49 24.26 16.31
CA LEU A 52 -10.20 24.61 15.07
C LEU A 52 -9.35 24.24 13.84
N ALA A 53 -8.06 24.57 13.88
CA ALA A 53 -7.12 24.21 12.82
C ALA A 53 -7.02 22.70 12.62
N VAL A 54 -6.92 21.91 13.70
CA VAL A 54 -6.87 20.45 13.63
C VAL A 54 -8.16 19.88 13.04
N SER A 55 -9.33 20.35 13.47
CA SER A 55 -10.60 19.89 12.90
C SER A 55 -10.73 20.23 11.41
N PHE A 56 -10.33 21.44 11.02
CA PHE A 56 -10.31 21.83 9.62
C PHE A 56 -9.36 20.95 8.79
N TYR A 57 -8.15 20.66 9.30
CA TYR A 57 -7.18 19.78 8.66
C TYR A 57 -7.71 18.35 8.48
N ILE A 58 -8.37 17.79 9.50
CA ILE A 58 -8.95 16.44 9.41
C ILE A 58 -10.08 16.41 8.38
N LEU A 59 -11.01 17.38 8.42
CA LEU A 59 -12.11 17.46 7.46
C LEU A 59 -11.62 17.70 6.03
N SER A 60 -10.58 18.52 5.84
CA SER A 60 -10.01 18.76 4.51
C SER A 60 -9.43 17.49 3.89
N ARG A 61 -8.84 16.58 4.68
CA ARG A 61 -8.38 15.28 4.18
C ARG A 61 -9.51 14.40 3.64
N PHE A 62 -10.67 14.40 4.31
CA PHE A 62 -11.86 13.67 3.81
C PHE A 62 -12.43 14.33 2.57
N ALA A 63 -12.48 15.67 2.52
CA ALA A 63 -12.90 16.40 1.33
C ALA A 63 -11.98 16.11 0.13
N ILE A 64 -10.66 16.19 0.31
CA ILE A 64 -9.69 15.86 -0.74
C ILE A 64 -9.82 14.40 -1.18
N ALA A 65 -10.02 13.47 -0.24
CA ALA A 65 -10.24 12.06 -0.56
C ALA A 65 -11.52 11.83 -1.37
N TYR A 66 -12.57 12.63 -1.16
CA TYR A 66 -13.80 12.57 -1.95
C TYR A 66 -13.58 13.02 -3.39
N PHE A 67 -12.74 14.04 -3.61
CA PHE A 67 -12.34 14.50 -4.94
C PHE A 67 -11.17 13.72 -5.54
N TYR A 68 -10.61 12.74 -4.83
CA TYR A 68 -9.51 11.92 -5.32
C TYR A 68 -10.07 10.84 -6.26
N GLU A 69 -9.80 11.00 -7.56
CA GLU A 69 -10.01 9.93 -8.52
C GLU A 69 -8.80 9.00 -8.52
N PRO A 70 -8.95 7.71 -8.16
CA PRO A 70 -7.85 6.77 -8.20
C PRO A 70 -7.39 6.61 -9.66
N GLU A 71 -6.08 6.60 -9.87
CA GLU A 71 -5.50 6.46 -11.22
C GLU A 71 -5.92 5.15 -11.91
N SER A 72 -6.31 4.13 -11.13
CA SER A 72 -6.90 2.89 -11.63
C SER A 72 -8.26 3.06 -12.31
N ALA A 73 -8.95 4.19 -12.13
CA ALA A 73 -10.15 4.54 -12.88
C ALA A 73 -9.83 4.95 -14.33
N LYS A 74 -8.59 5.40 -14.61
CA LYS A 74 -8.16 5.85 -15.94
C LYS A 74 -7.81 4.70 -16.88
N PHE A 75 -7.50 3.53 -16.34
CA PHE A 75 -7.09 2.37 -17.10
C PHE A 75 -8.19 1.30 -17.11
N GLY A 76 -8.48 0.74 -18.28
CA GLY A 76 -9.44 -0.37 -18.40
C GLY A 76 -9.00 -1.59 -17.58
N LYS A 77 -9.95 -2.45 -17.21
CA LYS A 77 -9.68 -3.70 -16.46
C LYS A 77 -8.64 -4.62 -17.13
N ASN A 78 -8.44 -4.47 -18.44
CA ASN A 78 -7.49 -5.25 -19.24
C ASN A 78 -6.18 -4.50 -19.53
N TYR A 79 -5.90 -3.42 -18.80
CA TYR A 79 -4.66 -2.65 -18.96
C TYR A 79 -3.46 -3.48 -18.48
N GLN A 80 -2.63 -3.88 -19.44
CA GLN A 80 -1.43 -4.69 -19.22
C GLN A 80 -0.29 -4.11 -20.07
N PRO A 81 0.35 -3.01 -19.61
CA PRO A 81 1.49 -2.40 -20.30
C PRO A 81 2.73 -3.30 -20.28
N SER A 82 3.69 -3.05 -21.17
CA SER A 82 5.00 -3.68 -21.02
C SER A 82 5.73 -3.08 -19.82
N VAL A 83 6.28 -3.92 -18.94
CA VAL A 83 6.95 -3.48 -17.71
C VAL A 83 8.32 -4.14 -17.57
N SER A 84 9.23 -3.51 -16.82
CA SER A 84 10.53 -4.11 -16.48
C SER A 84 10.72 -4.12 -14.98
N PHE A 85 11.00 -5.30 -14.42
CA PHE A 85 11.34 -5.47 -13.02
C PHE A 85 12.83 -5.23 -12.83
N ALA A 86 13.20 -4.03 -12.36
CA ALA A 86 14.56 -3.73 -11.95
C ALA A 86 14.80 -4.23 -10.51
N VAL A 87 15.78 -5.11 -10.34
CA VAL A 87 16.10 -5.74 -9.05
C VAL A 87 17.55 -5.40 -8.68
N PRO A 88 17.82 -4.25 -8.04
CA PRO A 88 19.13 -3.95 -7.48
C PRO A 88 19.39 -4.86 -6.29
N SER A 89 20.63 -5.34 -6.14
CA SER A 89 20.99 -6.23 -5.04
C SER A 89 22.44 -6.08 -4.64
N LYS A 90 22.67 -5.99 -3.33
CA LYS A 90 23.99 -5.97 -2.70
C LYS A 90 23.97 -6.89 -1.49
N ASN A 91 24.82 -7.90 -1.51
CA ASN A 91 24.92 -8.94 -0.49
C ASN A 91 23.60 -9.66 -0.15
N GLU A 92 22.87 -10.10 -1.18
CA GLU A 92 21.56 -10.76 -1.10
C GLU A 92 21.62 -12.23 -1.55
N GLU A 93 22.76 -12.91 -1.41
CA GLU A 93 22.93 -14.30 -1.90
C GLU A 93 21.84 -15.27 -1.42
N LYS A 94 21.28 -15.05 -0.22
CA LYS A 94 20.25 -15.91 0.36
C LYS A 94 18.88 -15.73 -0.29
N ASN A 95 18.57 -14.53 -0.78
CA ASN A 95 17.21 -14.13 -1.16
C ASN A 95 17.05 -13.84 -2.66
N ILE A 96 18.13 -13.43 -3.33
CA ILE A 96 18.04 -12.89 -4.70
C ILE A 96 17.53 -13.93 -5.70
N ARG A 97 17.91 -15.20 -5.54
CA ARG A 97 17.45 -16.29 -6.40
C ARG A 97 15.94 -16.46 -6.31
N GLU A 98 15.41 -16.55 -5.09
CA GLU A 98 13.97 -16.73 -4.86
C GLU A 98 13.17 -15.51 -5.36
N THR A 99 13.70 -14.31 -5.16
CA THR A 99 13.09 -13.06 -5.64
C THR A 99 12.94 -13.08 -7.16
N ILE A 100 14.00 -13.38 -7.91
CA ILE A 100 13.96 -13.46 -9.38
C ILE A 100 12.99 -14.54 -9.84
N LEU A 101 12.97 -15.71 -9.18
CA LEU A 101 12.06 -16.80 -9.55
C LEU A 101 10.59 -16.46 -9.28
N LYS A 102 10.27 -15.78 -8.18
CA LYS A 102 8.90 -15.32 -7.88
C LYS A 102 8.42 -14.31 -8.91
N ILE A 103 9.27 -13.37 -9.33
CA ILE A 103 8.95 -12.43 -10.40
C ILE A 103 8.72 -13.21 -11.71
N ALA A 104 9.60 -14.14 -12.05
CA ALA A 104 9.45 -14.97 -13.25
C ALA A 104 8.18 -15.83 -13.25
N GLN A 105 7.64 -16.18 -12.08
CA GLN A 105 6.42 -16.99 -11.90
C GLN A 105 5.13 -16.17 -11.79
N THR A 106 5.18 -14.84 -11.89
CA THR A 106 3.97 -14.00 -11.84
C THR A 106 2.98 -14.33 -12.97
N ASP A 107 1.68 -14.12 -12.75
CA ASP A 107 0.62 -14.36 -13.74
C ASP A 107 0.53 -13.27 -14.83
N TYR A 108 1.55 -12.41 -14.95
CA TYR A 108 1.67 -11.41 -16.01
C TYR A 108 2.13 -12.05 -17.33
N PRO A 109 1.65 -11.58 -18.51
CA PRO A 109 2.08 -12.11 -19.81
C PRO A 109 3.60 -12.07 -19.97
N LYS A 110 4.21 -13.22 -20.28
CA LYS A 110 5.68 -13.41 -20.30
C LYS A 110 6.39 -12.62 -21.40
N ASP A 111 5.66 -12.25 -22.44
CA ASP A 111 6.07 -11.39 -23.54
C ASP A 111 6.01 -9.88 -23.19
N LYS A 112 5.36 -9.52 -22.08
CA LYS A 112 5.15 -8.13 -21.65
C LYS A 112 5.98 -7.73 -20.44
N PHE A 113 6.92 -8.56 -19.99
CA PHE A 113 7.86 -8.12 -18.99
C PHE A 113 9.25 -8.73 -19.11
N ASP A 114 10.22 -7.97 -18.62
CA ASP A 114 11.59 -8.40 -18.46
C ASP A 114 12.06 -8.22 -17.01
N ILE A 115 13.09 -8.97 -16.61
CA ILE A 115 13.72 -8.86 -15.29
C ILE A 115 15.16 -8.40 -15.49
N ILE A 116 15.50 -7.25 -14.91
CA ILE A 116 16.84 -6.66 -14.94
C ILE A 116 17.42 -6.72 -13.52
N ALA A 117 18.17 -7.78 -13.23
CA ALA A 117 18.87 -7.94 -11.96
C ALA A 117 20.25 -7.23 -12.01
N VAL A 118 20.50 -6.32 -11.08
CA VAL A 118 21.72 -5.51 -11.02
C VAL A 118 22.50 -5.87 -9.76
N ASN A 119 23.72 -6.38 -9.93
CA ASN A 119 24.65 -6.60 -8.83
C ASN A 119 25.36 -5.27 -8.49
N ASP A 120 25.04 -4.69 -7.34
CA ASP A 120 25.57 -3.41 -6.87
C ASP A 120 26.84 -3.59 -6.01
N GLY A 121 27.85 -4.24 -6.62
CA GLY A 121 29.15 -4.45 -5.98
C GLY A 121 29.10 -5.40 -4.77
N SER A 122 28.32 -6.49 -4.84
CA SER A 122 28.32 -7.51 -3.79
C SER A 122 29.70 -8.13 -3.56
N THR A 123 29.98 -8.43 -2.30
CA THR A 123 31.17 -9.17 -1.85
C THR A 123 30.88 -10.65 -1.58
N ASP A 124 29.60 -11.04 -1.62
CA ASP A 124 29.11 -12.42 -1.44
C ASP A 124 28.75 -13.10 -2.78
N ASN A 125 28.08 -14.26 -2.73
CA ASN A 125 27.70 -15.00 -3.95
C ASN A 125 26.42 -14.47 -4.64
N THR A 126 25.98 -13.23 -4.41
CA THR A 126 24.78 -12.63 -5.04
C THR A 126 24.75 -12.85 -6.56
N LEU A 127 25.86 -12.56 -7.26
CA LEU A 127 25.93 -12.69 -8.72
C LEU A 127 25.78 -14.15 -9.18
N GLY A 128 26.35 -15.09 -8.43
CA GLY A 128 26.21 -16.51 -8.70
C GLY A 128 24.75 -16.96 -8.59
N GLU A 129 24.05 -16.47 -7.58
CA GLU A 129 22.64 -16.77 -7.34
C GLU A 129 21.71 -16.14 -8.40
N MET A 130 22.00 -14.92 -8.85
CA MET A 130 21.33 -14.31 -10.00
C MET A 130 21.49 -15.16 -11.27
N ARG A 131 22.71 -15.65 -11.56
CA ARG A 131 22.98 -16.50 -12.74
C ARG A 131 22.26 -17.84 -12.66
N LYS A 132 22.18 -18.45 -11.47
CA LYS A 132 21.38 -19.67 -11.25
C LYS A 132 19.90 -19.42 -11.50
N ALA A 133 19.35 -18.33 -10.97
CA ALA A 133 17.96 -17.94 -11.20
C ALA A 133 17.66 -17.76 -12.69
N LYS A 134 18.55 -17.08 -13.43
CA LYS A 134 18.43 -16.90 -14.89
C LYS A 134 18.34 -18.24 -15.64
N LYS A 135 19.22 -19.20 -15.30
CA LYS A 135 19.20 -20.54 -15.93
C LYS A 135 17.89 -21.28 -15.66
N ILE A 136 17.40 -21.26 -14.42
CA ILE A 136 16.15 -21.91 -14.03
C ILE A 136 14.96 -21.26 -14.74
N ALA A 137 14.87 -19.93 -14.73
CA ALA A 137 13.78 -19.19 -15.37
C ALA A 137 13.73 -19.41 -16.89
N MET A 138 14.88 -19.48 -17.57
CA MET A 138 14.93 -19.74 -19.02
C MET A 138 14.73 -21.22 -19.36
N GLY A 139 15.24 -22.14 -18.54
CA GLY A 139 15.12 -23.59 -18.76
C GLY A 139 13.73 -24.15 -18.51
N GLY A 140 12.92 -23.50 -17.65
CA GLY A 140 11.56 -23.91 -17.36
C GLY A 140 10.48 -23.33 -18.28
N GLY A 141 10.80 -22.35 -19.14
CA GLY A 141 9.78 -21.53 -19.83
C GLY A 141 10.05 -21.16 -21.30
N ARG A 142 11.16 -21.57 -21.93
CA ARG A 142 11.40 -21.36 -23.37
C ARG A 142 11.33 -22.67 -24.16
N LYS A 143 10.10 -23.13 -24.42
CA LYS A 143 9.75 -23.97 -25.56
C LYS A 143 8.56 -23.32 -26.28
N SER A 144 8.83 -22.29 -27.08
CA SER A 144 8.13 -21.89 -28.32
C SER A 144 8.63 -20.52 -28.72
#